data_AF-A0AAD9Q905-F1
#
_entry.id   AF-A0AAD9Q905-F1
#
_cell.length_a   1.000
_cell.length_b   1.000
_cell.length_c   1.000
_cell.angle_alpha   90.00
_cell.angle_beta   90.00
_cell.angle_gamma   90.00
#
_symmetry.space_group_name_H-M   'P 1'
#
loop_
_entity.id
_entity.type
_entity.pdbx_description
1 polymer ?
#
loop_
_entity_poly.entity_id
_entity_poly.type
_entity_poly.pdbx_seq_one_letter_code
_entity_poly.pdbx_strand_id
1 'polypeptide(L)'
;MAFPDFPFPSEWSSYITRQQVLSYLEDYAAKFNLSKYIYFNSVVRKVRPLDRGGSRDPQWQVVVENTLTKEYRTLQFEAVVVCNGHFSLPHEPVILGVDSFPGLVMHSHCYRRPDTFQGKRVVILGGSFSGQDICLEVAECADMVYLSHKKFISSKLPGNVEQHRPISSVSGDGTVQFDDGQQRKADAILLCTGYRFSFPFLDHECGIQVANNRVTHLYKHIFDIKYPSLSFIGIPLRVCGIFTLINLQAQFITSVLGKQRHLPSEDEMRADEESELQERLCCGLHEKYAHDLAEGQFDYNNTIAQLVGADRPGSFHESICKHVYNRVSQSLMSYKTDEYKLTSDGMWTFKEFHT
;
A
#
# COMPACT_ATOMS: atom_id res chain seq x y z
N MET A 1 -0.17 -7.42 13.11
CA MET A 1 0.78 -7.20 12.00
C MET A 1 1.77 -8.33 11.82
N ALA A 2 2.31 -8.96 12.87
CA ALA A 2 3.35 -9.99 12.78
C ALA A 2 3.02 -11.15 11.80
N PHE A 3 4.07 -11.77 11.26
CA PHE A 3 3.99 -13.08 10.61
C PHE A 3 3.52 -14.14 11.61
N PRO A 4 2.68 -15.11 11.18
CA PRO A 4 2.16 -16.15 12.08
C PRO A 4 3.24 -17.01 12.75
N ASP A 5 4.37 -17.23 12.09
CA ASP A 5 5.50 -18.07 12.52
C ASP A 5 6.64 -17.26 13.18
N PHE A 6 6.46 -15.95 13.31
CA PHE A 6 7.43 -15.04 13.89
C PHE A 6 6.73 -13.88 14.60
N PRO A 7 6.26 -14.06 15.84
CA PRO A 7 5.56 -13.00 16.58
C PRO A 7 6.48 -11.82 16.90
N PHE A 8 5.89 -10.63 17.11
CA PHE A 8 6.64 -9.50 17.68
C PHE A 8 7.07 -9.82 19.12
N PRO A 9 8.18 -9.21 19.60
CA PRO A 9 8.54 -9.24 21.02
C PRO A 9 7.40 -8.74 21.90
N SER A 10 7.14 -9.43 23.01
CA SER A 10 5.95 -9.19 23.86
C SER A 10 6.07 -7.94 24.73
N GLU A 11 7.29 -7.41 24.87
CA GLU A 11 7.61 -6.17 25.57
C GLU A 11 7.34 -4.91 24.73
N TRP A 12 7.12 -5.05 23.43
CA TRP A 12 6.80 -3.91 22.56
C TRP A 12 5.35 -3.46 22.73
N SER A 13 5.14 -2.15 22.60
CA SER A 13 3.81 -1.56 22.51
C SER A 13 3.08 -2.01 21.25
N SER A 14 1.76 -1.87 21.23
CA SER A 14 0.95 -2.24 20.05
C SER A 14 1.19 -1.33 18.85
N TYR A 15 1.55 -0.07 19.08
CA TYR A 15 1.97 0.88 18.06
C TYR A 15 3.49 1.05 18.13
N ILE A 16 4.18 0.24 17.35
CA ILE A 16 5.65 0.24 17.26
C ILE A 16 6.17 1.28 16.27
N THR A 17 7.41 1.69 16.48
CA THR A 17 8.12 2.62 15.60
C THR A 17 8.54 1.94 14.30
N ARG A 18 8.78 2.75 13.25
CA ARG A 18 9.35 2.24 11.99
C ARG A 18 10.67 1.50 12.17
N GLN A 19 11.48 1.88 13.18
CA GLN A 19 12.77 1.26 13.45
C GLN A 19 12.60 -0.15 14.05
N GLN A 20 11.60 -0.34 14.90
CA GLN A 20 11.23 -1.66 15.42
C GLN A 20 10.69 -2.57 14.32
N VAL A 21 9.88 -2.04 13.40
CA VAL A 21 9.43 -2.81 12.22
C VAL A 21 10.62 -3.24 11.35
N LEU A 22 11.59 -2.35 11.11
CA LEU A 22 12.81 -2.68 10.36
C LEU A 22 13.60 -3.79 11.07
N SER A 23 13.89 -3.63 12.36
CA SER A 23 14.58 -4.65 13.17
C SER A 23 13.89 -5.99 13.09
N TYR A 24 12.56 -6.02 13.22
CA TYR A 24 11.78 -7.25 13.12
C TYR A 24 11.93 -7.96 11.75
N LEU A 25 11.97 -7.21 10.65
CA LEU A 25 12.17 -7.77 9.31
C LEU A 25 13.61 -8.25 9.10
N GLU A 26 14.60 -7.53 9.65
CA GLU A 26 16.01 -7.96 9.66
C GLU A 26 16.20 -9.25 10.47
N ASP A 27 15.57 -9.35 11.65
CA ASP A 27 15.57 -10.53 12.50
C ASP A 27 14.89 -11.73 11.80
N TYR A 28 13.77 -11.50 11.12
CA TYR A 28 13.12 -12.52 10.29
C TYR A 28 14.08 -13.02 9.20
N ALA A 29 14.71 -12.11 8.44
CA ALA A 29 15.66 -12.47 7.40
C ALA A 29 16.89 -13.23 7.94
N ALA A 30 17.39 -12.85 9.12
CA ALA A 30 18.48 -13.53 9.79
C ALA A 30 18.09 -14.95 10.26
N LYS A 31 16.94 -15.09 10.94
CA LYS A 31 16.42 -16.37 11.44
C LYS A 31 16.30 -17.41 10.33
N PHE A 32 15.81 -17.00 9.16
CA PHE A 32 15.61 -17.89 8.01
C PHE A 32 16.78 -17.88 7.02
N ASN A 33 17.91 -17.23 7.35
CA ASN A 33 19.11 -17.16 6.53
C ASN A 33 18.83 -16.74 5.06
N LEU A 34 18.02 -15.69 4.90
CA LEU A 34 17.53 -15.22 3.61
C LEU A 34 18.52 -14.28 2.89
N SER A 35 19.39 -13.60 3.63
CA SER A 35 20.30 -12.58 3.09
C SER A 35 21.21 -13.09 1.97
N LYS A 36 21.54 -14.39 1.96
CA LYS A 36 22.34 -15.02 0.90
C LYS A 36 21.67 -15.04 -0.48
N TYR A 37 20.36 -14.84 -0.55
CA TYR A 37 19.59 -14.77 -1.79
C TYR A 37 19.32 -13.32 -2.24
N ILE A 38 19.71 -12.33 -1.43
CA ILE A 38 19.39 -10.92 -1.67
C ILE A 38 20.62 -10.20 -2.22
N TYR A 39 20.47 -9.63 -3.42
CA TYR A 39 21.47 -8.78 -4.04
C TYR A 39 21.08 -7.32 -3.83
N PHE A 40 21.69 -6.65 -2.86
CA PHE A 40 21.50 -5.20 -2.66
C PHE A 40 22.14 -4.39 -3.77
N ASN A 41 21.80 -3.09 -3.85
CA ASN A 41 22.31 -2.17 -4.87
C ASN A 41 22.12 -2.71 -6.30
N SER A 42 21.05 -3.46 -6.53
CA SER A 42 20.78 -4.17 -7.78
C SER A 42 19.38 -3.81 -8.25
N VAL A 43 19.28 -2.94 -9.26
CA VAL A 43 18.01 -2.47 -9.79
C VAL A 43 17.62 -3.31 -11.00
N VAL A 44 16.44 -3.94 -10.94
CA VAL A 44 15.86 -4.63 -12.10
C VAL A 44 15.45 -3.58 -13.13
N ARG A 45 16.04 -3.67 -14.32
CA ARG A 45 15.82 -2.74 -15.44
C ARG A 45 14.89 -3.31 -16.49
N LYS A 46 14.89 -4.63 -16.67
CA LYS A 46 14.05 -5.29 -17.67
C LYS A 46 13.72 -6.72 -17.26
N VAL A 47 12.48 -7.13 -17.49
CA VAL A 47 11.97 -8.49 -17.39
C VAL A 47 11.17 -8.77 -18.66
N ARG A 48 11.48 -9.86 -19.36
CA ARG A 48 10.73 -10.30 -20.54
C ARG A 48 10.75 -11.82 -20.69
N PRO A 49 9.71 -12.43 -21.27
CA PRO A 49 9.75 -13.84 -21.66
C PRO A 49 10.75 -14.05 -22.83
N LEU A 50 11.45 -15.17 -22.85
CA LEU A 50 12.38 -15.58 -23.92
C LEU A 50 11.71 -16.44 -24.98
N ASP A 51 10.80 -17.34 -24.59
CA ASP A 51 10.13 -18.25 -25.52
C ASP A 51 8.80 -17.67 -26.02
N ARG A 52 8.78 -17.34 -27.32
CA ARG A 52 7.65 -16.75 -28.04
C ARG A 52 6.70 -17.79 -28.66
N GLY A 53 6.95 -19.08 -28.45
CA GLY A 53 6.26 -20.21 -29.09
C GLY A 53 4.92 -20.62 -28.48
N GLY A 54 4.28 -19.77 -27.68
CA GLY A 54 2.96 -20.06 -27.07
C GLY A 54 2.98 -20.89 -25.78
N SER A 55 4.17 -21.15 -25.18
CA SER A 55 4.25 -21.77 -23.85
C SER A 55 3.68 -20.83 -22.77
N ARG A 56 2.90 -21.38 -21.84
CA ARG A 56 2.45 -20.66 -20.63
C ARG A 56 3.54 -20.55 -19.56
N ASP A 57 4.63 -21.30 -19.72
CA ASP A 57 5.79 -21.31 -18.84
C ASP A 57 7.06 -20.95 -19.63
N PRO A 58 7.24 -19.66 -20.02
CA PRO A 58 8.46 -19.23 -20.69
C PRO A 58 9.64 -19.15 -19.71
N GLN A 59 10.86 -19.30 -20.23
CA GLN A 59 12.04 -18.78 -19.52
C GLN A 59 12.01 -17.25 -19.48
N TRP A 60 12.41 -16.66 -18.37
CA TRP A 60 12.41 -15.22 -18.15
C TRP A 60 13.81 -14.66 -18.23
N GLN A 61 13.99 -13.64 -19.06
CA GLN A 61 15.20 -12.82 -19.04
C GLN A 61 15.02 -11.66 -18.06
N VAL A 62 15.95 -11.51 -17.12
CA VAL A 62 16.00 -10.41 -16.16
C VAL A 62 17.32 -9.65 -16.32
N VAL A 63 17.22 -8.35 -16.64
CA VAL A 63 18.37 -7.44 -16.73
C VAL A 63 18.45 -6.63 -15.46
N VAL A 64 19.60 -6.68 -14.80
CA VAL A 64 19.87 -6.02 -13.52
C VAL A 64 21.05 -5.08 -13.66
N GLU A 65 20.93 -3.87 -13.14
CA GLU A 65 22.03 -2.91 -13.02
C GLU A 65 22.53 -2.87 -11.58
N ASN A 66 23.84 -2.99 -11.39
CA ASN A 66 24.46 -2.67 -10.11
C ASN A 66 24.58 -1.15 -9.98
N THR A 67 23.94 -0.55 -8.98
CA THR A 67 23.87 0.91 -8.83
C THR A 67 25.20 1.55 -8.43
N LEU A 68 26.12 0.77 -7.84
CA LEU A 68 27.46 1.21 -7.43
C LEU A 68 28.46 1.18 -8.61
N THR A 69 28.53 0.06 -9.33
CA THR A 69 29.49 -0.14 -10.44
C THR A 69 28.96 0.28 -11.81
N LYS A 70 27.64 0.47 -11.94
CA LYS A 70 26.92 0.70 -13.21
C LYS A 70 26.99 -0.45 -14.22
N GLU A 71 27.44 -1.63 -13.77
CA GLU A 71 27.49 -2.83 -14.60
C GLU A 71 26.11 -3.46 -14.76
N TYR A 72 25.86 -4.02 -15.95
CA TYR A 72 24.65 -4.76 -16.27
C TYR A 72 24.91 -6.26 -16.25
N ARG A 73 23.96 -7.02 -15.70
CA ARG A 73 23.92 -8.47 -15.78
C ARG A 73 22.60 -8.92 -16.37
N THR A 74 22.66 -9.94 -17.21
CA THR A 74 21.47 -10.60 -17.75
C THR A 74 21.40 -12.00 -17.17
N LEU A 75 20.28 -12.29 -16.51
CA LEU A 75 20.01 -13.54 -15.84
C LEU A 75 18.80 -14.22 -16.49
N GLN A 76 18.70 -15.54 -16.33
CA GLN A 76 17.57 -16.33 -16.78
C GLN A 76 16.94 -17.06 -15.60
N PHE A 77 15.60 -17.10 -15.58
CA PHE A 77 14.83 -17.74 -14.51
C PHE A 77 13.63 -18.49 -15.06
N GLU A 78 13.20 -19.53 -14.38
CA GLU A 78 11.96 -20.27 -14.68
C GLU A 78 10.70 -19.52 -14.23
N ALA A 79 10.83 -18.63 -13.24
CA ALA A 79 9.73 -17.85 -12.70
C ALA A 79 10.21 -16.49 -12.19
N VAL A 80 9.29 -15.51 -12.16
CA VAL A 80 9.52 -14.17 -11.64
C VAL A 80 8.39 -13.82 -10.68
N VAL A 81 8.75 -13.45 -9.44
CA VAL A 81 7.81 -12.92 -8.45
C VAL A 81 8.10 -11.44 -8.24
N VAL A 82 7.13 -10.59 -8.55
CA VAL A 82 7.24 -9.13 -8.49
C VAL A 82 6.78 -8.62 -7.12
N CYS A 83 7.73 -8.07 -6.36
CA CYS A 83 7.52 -7.55 -5.01
C CYS A 83 8.00 -6.11 -4.83
N ASN A 84 7.94 -5.27 -5.88
CA ASN A 84 8.51 -3.91 -5.86
C ASN A 84 7.66 -2.87 -5.11
N GLY A 85 6.49 -3.26 -4.60
CA GLY A 85 5.54 -2.38 -3.94
C GLY A 85 4.89 -1.36 -4.88
N HIS A 86 3.99 -0.53 -4.33
CA HIS A 86 3.21 0.44 -5.10
C HIS A 86 2.96 1.77 -4.36
N PHE A 87 3.71 2.05 -3.30
CA PHE A 87 3.65 3.32 -2.54
C PHE A 87 4.88 4.19 -2.76
N SER A 88 5.40 4.20 -4.00
CA SER A 88 6.62 4.93 -4.36
C SER A 88 6.44 5.91 -5.52
N LEU A 89 5.57 5.65 -6.49
CA LEU A 89 5.30 6.59 -7.59
C LEU A 89 4.13 7.52 -7.20
N PRO A 90 4.35 8.83 -6.95
CA PRO A 90 3.31 9.77 -6.55
C PRO A 90 2.12 9.82 -7.51
N HIS A 91 0.91 10.01 -6.96
CA HIS A 91 -0.23 10.44 -7.76
C HIS A 91 -0.42 11.95 -7.58
N GLU A 92 0.05 12.73 -8.54
CA GLU A 92 -0.06 14.20 -8.52
C GLU A 92 -1.24 14.63 -9.39
N PRO A 93 -2.35 15.13 -8.80
CA PRO A 93 -3.48 15.63 -9.57
C PRO A 93 -3.13 16.97 -10.23
N VAL A 94 -3.75 17.25 -11.38
CA VAL A 94 -3.71 18.59 -11.97
C VAL A 94 -4.53 19.52 -11.10
N ILE A 95 -3.91 20.60 -10.63
CA ILE A 95 -4.55 21.66 -9.84
C ILE A 95 -4.45 22.95 -10.65
N LEU A 96 -5.59 23.59 -10.94
CA LEU A 96 -5.61 24.79 -11.76
C LEU A 96 -4.81 25.91 -11.10
N GLY A 97 -3.85 26.49 -11.85
CA GLY A 97 -3.03 27.62 -11.39
C GLY A 97 -1.90 27.28 -10.41
N VAL A 98 -1.69 25.99 -10.09
CA VAL A 98 -0.63 25.55 -9.16
C VAL A 98 0.78 25.97 -9.60
N ASP A 99 1.04 26.05 -10.90
CA ASP A 99 2.33 26.49 -11.46
C ASP A 99 2.67 27.95 -11.09
N SER A 100 1.66 28.75 -10.77
CA SER A 100 1.84 30.13 -10.32
C SER A 100 1.99 30.26 -8.80
N PHE A 101 1.74 29.19 -8.04
CA PHE A 101 1.78 29.24 -6.58
C PHE A 101 3.20 29.60 -6.09
N PRO A 102 3.35 30.66 -5.27
CA PRO A 102 4.68 31.12 -4.84
C PRO A 102 5.30 30.26 -3.73
N GLY A 103 4.51 29.37 -3.13
CA GLY A 103 4.93 28.53 -2.00
C GLY A 103 5.46 27.16 -2.40
N LEU A 104 5.73 26.33 -1.39
CA LEU A 104 6.19 24.96 -1.59
C LEU A 104 5.04 24.05 -2.03
N VAL A 105 5.21 23.31 -3.12
CA VAL A 105 4.34 22.17 -3.48
C VAL A 105 5.14 20.88 -3.32
N MET A 106 4.62 19.93 -2.55
CA MET A 106 5.32 18.69 -2.23
C MET A 106 4.35 17.51 -2.16
N HIS A 107 4.71 16.34 -2.70
CA HIS A 107 3.95 15.12 -2.45
C HIS A 107 4.39 14.43 -1.14
N SER A 108 3.49 13.70 -0.49
CA SER A 108 3.78 12.94 0.76
C SER A 108 4.94 11.95 0.62
N HIS A 109 5.25 11.52 -0.62
CA HIS A 109 6.42 10.70 -0.92
C HIS A 109 7.75 11.40 -0.58
N CYS A 110 7.80 12.73 -0.72
CA CYS A 110 8.98 13.56 -0.45
C CYS A 110 9.00 14.09 0.98
N TYR A 111 7.89 13.98 1.72
CA TYR A 111 7.81 14.36 3.13
C TYR A 111 8.79 13.52 3.97
N ARG A 112 9.50 14.17 4.90
CA ARG A 112 10.45 13.50 5.79
C ARG A 112 10.26 13.88 7.26
N ARG A 113 10.01 15.16 7.53
CA ARG A 113 9.90 15.73 8.87
C ARG A 113 9.02 16.99 8.84
N PRO A 114 8.38 17.34 9.96
CA PRO A 114 7.46 18.47 10.01
C PRO A 114 8.17 19.83 10.02
N ASP A 115 9.45 19.92 10.40
CA ASP A 115 10.20 21.18 10.55
C ASP A 115 10.24 22.06 9.28
N THR A 116 10.10 21.46 8.10
CA THR A 116 9.96 22.19 6.82
C THR A 116 8.73 23.12 6.81
N PHE A 117 7.76 22.87 7.69
CA PHE A 117 6.49 23.59 7.81
C PHE A 117 6.40 24.51 9.04
N GLN A 118 7.49 24.68 9.79
CA GLN A 118 7.53 25.52 10.99
C GLN A 118 6.98 26.93 10.69
N GLY A 119 5.95 27.34 11.42
CA GLY A 119 5.32 28.66 11.32
C GLY A 119 4.64 28.97 9.97
N LYS A 120 4.39 27.95 9.13
CA LYS A 120 3.70 28.12 7.83
C LYS A 120 2.20 27.86 7.95
N ARG A 121 1.44 28.38 6.99
CA ARG A 121 0.07 27.94 6.69
C ARG A 121 0.12 26.87 5.60
N VAL A 122 -0.31 25.66 5.93
CA VAL A 122 -0.11 24.48 5.07
C VAL A 122 -1.44 23.92 4.62
N VAL A 123 -1.64 23.76 3.32
CA VAL A 123 -2.77 22.97 2.80
C VAL A 123 -2.32 21.52 2.64
N ILE A 124 -3.05 20.57 3.22
CA ILE A 124 -2.83 19.14 3.00
C ILE A 124 -3.97 18.62 2.13
N LEU A 125 -3.68 18.22 0.89
CA LEU A 125 -4.68 17.69 -0.04
C LEU A 125 -4.79 16.17 0.10
N GLY A 126 -5.89 15.70 0.68
CA GLY A 126 -6.20 14.29 0.92
C GLY A 126 -6.33 13.98 2.42
N GLY A 127 -7.43 13.33 2.80
CA GLY A 127 -7.77 13.03 4.21
C GLY A 127 -7.79 11.53 4.53
N SER A 128 -7.05 10.71 3.78
CA SER A 128 -6.83 9.28 4.08
C SER A 128 -5.59 9.10 4.97
N PHE A 129 -4.97 7.93 5.01
CA PHE A 129 -3.91 7.58 5.97
C PHE A 129 -2.75 8.60 6.00
N SER A 130 -2.09 8.90 4.88
CA SER A 130 -1.00 9.89 4.85
C SER A 130 -1.47 11.29 5.24
N GLY A 131 -2.68 11.66 4.80
CA GLY A 131 -3.27 12.96 5.11
C GLY A 131 -3.51 13.16 6.59
N GLN A 132 -4.08 12.15 7.25
CA GLN A 132 -4.36 12.17 8.69
C GLN A 132 -3.07 12.18 9.49
N ASP A 133 -2.14 11.27 9.20
CA ASP A 133 -0.91 11.10 9.98
C ASP A 133 0.01 12.32 9.87
N ILE A 134 0.25 12.79 8.63
CA ILE A 134 1.10 13.97 8.40
C ILE A 134 0.41 15.25 8.89
N CYS A 135 -0.92 15.34 8.84
CA CYS A 135 -1.64 16.48 9.41
C CYS A 135 -1.36 16.64 10.90
N LEU A 136 -1.40 15.55 11.67
CA LEU A 136 -1.09 15.59 13.10
C LEU A 136 0.36 16.03 13.35
N GLU A 137 1.34 15.48 12.63
CA GLU A 137 2.75 15.87 12.79
C GLU A 137 3.01 17.34 12.40
N VAL A 138 2.44 17.79 11.27
CA VAL A 138 2.64 19.16 10.78
C VAL A 138 1.95 20.17 11.71
N ALA A 139 0.79 19.84 12.27
CA ALA A 139 0.07 20.68 13.22
C ALA A 139 0.86 21.00 14.49
N GLU A 140 1.86 20.19 14.87
CA GLU A 140 2.73 20.46 16.02
C GLU A 140 3.64 21.70 15.83
N CYS A 141 3.90 22.10 14.58
CA CYS A 141 4.87 23.17 14.27
C CYS A 141 4.37 24.24 13.29
N ALA A 142 3.34 23.95 12.49
CA ALA A 142 2.72 24.88 11.57
C ALA A 142 1.86 25.93 12.32
N ASP A 143 1.74 27.12 11.74
CA ASP A 143 0.83 28.16 12.25
C ASP A 143 -0.63 27.72 12.06
N MET A 144 -0.95 27.23 10.85
CA MET A 144 -2.28 26.69 10.50
C MET A 144 -2.16 25.54 9.50
N VAL A 145 -3.05 24.56 9.62
CA VAL A 145 -3.19 23.45 8.66
C VAL A 145 -4.61 23.45 8.09
N TYR A 146 -4.72 23.49 6.77
CA TYR A 146 -5.97 23.35 6.03
C TYR A 146 -6.03 21.94 5.44
N LEU A 147 -6.70 21.01 6.11
CA LEU A 147 -6.89 19.65 5.62
C LEU A 147 -8.00 19.65 4.57
N SER A 148 -7.65 19.42 3.31
CA SER A 148 -8.57 19.48 2.16
C SER A 148 -8.96 18.07 1.68
N HIS A 149 -10.25 17.74 1.75
CA HIS A 149 -10.74 16.39 1.44
C HIS A 149 -12.26 16.32 1.24
N LYS A 150 -12.72 15.21 0.65
CA LYS A 150 -14.14 15.01 0.30
C LYS A 150 -15.04 14.70 1.51
N LYS A 151 -14.54 13.92 2.47
CA LYS A 151 -15.31 13.44 3.64
C LYS A 151 -14.62 13.90 4.91
N PHE A 152 -15.26 14.82 5.64
CA PHE A 152 -14.71 15.37 6.89
C PHE A 152 -14.56 14.28 7.95
N ILE A 153 -13.47 14.39 8.70
CA ILE A 153 -13.13 13.59 9.86
C ILE A 153 -13.96 14.12 11.03
N SER A 154 -14.65 13.22 11.71
CA SER A 154 -15.52 13.52 12.84
C SER A 154 -14.79 13.57 14.18
N SER A 155 -13.62 12.94 14.30
CA SER A 155 -12.82 12.96 15.52
C SER A 155 -12.25 14.36 15.77
N LYS A 156 -11.87 14.60 17.03
CA LYS A 156 -11.18 15.82 17.43
C LYS A 156 -9.85 15.93 16.68
N LEU A 157 -9.57 17.12 16.17
CA LEU A 157 -8.31 17.51 15.54
C LEU A 157 -7.61 18.57 16.40
N PRO A 158 -6.29 18.80 16.19
CA PRO A 158 -5.59 19.92 16.81
C PRO A 158 -6.27 21.26 16.55
N GLY A 159 -6.10 22.21 17.48
CA GLY A 159 -6.83 23.49 17.44
C GLY A 159 -6.49 24.40 16.26
N ASN A 160 -5.35 24.18 15.60
CA ASN A 160 -4.87 24.88 14.41
C ASN A 160 -5.17 24.13 13.10
N VAL A 161 -6.07 23.14 13.11
CA VAL A 161 -6.47 22.37 11.92
C VAL A 161 -7.90 22.72 11.50
N GLU A 162 -8.05 23.26 10.29
CA GLU A 162 -9.34 23.51 9.64
C GLU A 162 -9.58 22.49 8.52
N GLN A 163 -10.79 21.94 8.43
CA GLN A 163 -11.18 21.03 7.35
C GLN A 163 -11.85 21.79 6.21
N HIS A 164 -11.43 21.53 4.99
CA HIS A 164 -11.93 22.16 3.77
C HIS A 164 -12.31 21.14 2.71
N ARG A 165 -13.22 21.54 1.80
CA ARG A 165 -13.52 20.78 0.58
C ARG A 165 -12.27 20.69 -0.32
N PRO A 166 -12.27 19.82 -1.35
CA PRO A 166 -11.14 19.72 -2.28
C PRO A 166 -10.75 21.08 -2.87
N ILE A 167 -9.46 21.24 -3.18
CA ILE A 167 -8.93 22.42 -3.86
C ILE A 167 -9.53 22.47 -5.27
N SER A 168 -10.05 23.64 -5.65
CA SER A 168 -10.54 23.93 -7.00
C SER A 168 -9.49 24.65 -7.84
N SER A 169 -8.78 25.63 -7.26
CA SER A 169 -7.73 26.39 -7.93
C SER A 169 -6.74 27.02 -6.94
N VAL A 170 -5.61 27.48 -7.46
CA VAL A 170 -4.57 28.21 -6.74
C VAL A 170 -4.17 29.44 -7.54
N SER A 171 -3.97 30.56 -6.86
CA SER A 171 -3.58 31.85 -7.45
C SER A 171 -2.14 32.20 -7.13
N GLY A 172 -1.50 33.00 -7.99
CA GLY A 172 -0.08 33.37 -7.85
C GLY A 172 0.24 34.30 -6.69
N ASP A 173 -0.77 34.78 -5.97
CA ASP A 173 -0.61 35.52 -4.72
C ASP A 173 -0.61 34.59 -3.48
N GLY A 174 -0.63 33.27 -3.66
CA GLY A 174 -0.68 32.26 -2.60
C GLY A 174 -2.07 31.94 -2.07
N THR A 175 -3.13 32.40 -2.74
CA THR A 175 -4.52 32.05 -2.37
C THR A 175 -4.90 30.68 -2.91
N VAL A 176 -5.42 29.82 -2.05
CA VAL A 176 -5.99 28.51 -2.39
C VAL A 176 -7.51 28.60 -2.29
N GLN A 177 -8.20 28.24 -3.37
CA GLN A 177 -9.64 28.20 -3.45
C GLN A 177 -10.13 26.75 -3.31
N PHE A 178 -11.21 26.56 -2.56
CA PHE A 178 -11.84 25.26 -2.35
C PHE A 178 -13.18 25.18 -3.10
N ASP A 179 -13.69 23.96 -3.31
CA ASP A 179 -14.92 23.70 -4.08
C ASP A 179 -16.19 24.34 -3.46
N ASP A 180 -16.17 24.65 -2.17
CA ASP A 180 -17.26 25.34 -1.47
C ASP A 180 -17.18 26.88 -1.57
N GLY A 181 -16.24 27.40 -2.35
CA GLY A 181 -16.02 28.83 -2.53
C GLY A 181 -15.17 29.48 -1.43
N GLN A 182 -14.78 28.74 -0.38
CA GLN A 182 -13.87 29.26 0.63
C GLN A 182 -12.47 29.50 0.04
N GLN A 183 -11.76 30.46 0.63
CA GLN A 183 -10.39 30.80 0.27
C GLN A 183 -9.51 30.92 1.50
N ARG A 184 -8.26 30.48 1.39
CA ARG A 184 -7.23 30.64 2.41
C ARG A 184 -5.90 30.99 1.76
N LYS A 185 -5.08 31.78 2.45
CA LYS A 185 -3.69 32.00 2.08
C LYS A 185 -2.85 30.84 2.60
N ALA A 186 -1.99 30.29 1.75
CA ALA A 186 -1.12 29.19 2.12
C ALA A 186 0.32 29.47 1.67
N ASP A 187 1.27 28.95 2.44
CA ASP A 187 2.71 29.03 2.17
C ASP A 187 3.26 27.70 1.65
N ALA A 188 2.49 26.61 1.82
CA ALA A 188 2.79 25.29 1.26
C ALA A 188 1.52 24.48 0.94
N ILE A 189 1.62 23.61 -0.05
CA ILE A 189 0.63 22.60 -0.42
C ILE A 189 1.30 21.23 -0.38
N LEU A 190 0.84 20.36 0.52
CA LEU A 190 1.27 18.97 0.64
C LEU A 190 0.23 18.04 0.02
N LEU A 191 0.62 17.35 -1.06
CA LEU A 191 -0.22 16.40 -1.78
C LEU A 191 -0.17 15.03 -1.08
N CYS A 192 -1.22 14.70 -0.34
CA CYS A 192 -1.48 13.40 0.27
C CYS A 192 -2.46 12.58 -0.60
N THR A 193 -2.18 12.56 -1.91
CA THR A 193 -3.12 12.16 -2.97
C THR A 193 -2.93 10.74 -3.46
N GLY A 194 -2.11 9.96 -2.76
CA GLY A 194 -1.89 8.53 -3.02
C GLY A 194 -0.78 8.27 -4.04
N TYR A 195 -0.78 7.07 -4.60
CA TYR A 195 0.30 6.57 -5.44
C TYR A 195 -0.25 5.86 -6.67
N ARG A 196 0.62 5.66 -7.66
CA ARG A 196 0.31 4.91 -8.88
C ARG A 196 1.03 3.58 -8.90
N PHE A 197 0.37 2.54 -9.42
CA PHE A 197 1.05 1.30 -9.77
C PHE A 197 2.07 1.58 -10.89
N SER A 198 3.25 0.98 -10.78
CA SER A 198 4.32 1.17 -11.76
C SER A 198 5.25 -0.03 -11.79
N PHE A 199 5.43 -0.58 -12.98
CA PHE A 199 6.32 -1.70 -13.24
C PHE A 199 7.18 -1.39 -14.48
N PRO A 200 8.03 -0.34 -14.43
CA PRO A 200 8.75 0.16 -15.61
C PRO A 200 9.76 -0.86 -16.16
N PHE A 201 10.07 -1.90 -15.39
CA PHE A 201 10.94 -2.99 -15.77
C PHE A 201 10.20 -4.13 -16.50
N LEU A 202 8.87 -4.22 -16.43
CA LEU A 202 8.14 -5.25 -17.17
C LEU A 202 8.03 -4.83 -18.63
N ASP A 203 8.57 -5.65 -19.53
CA ASP A 203 8.42 -5.45 -20.96
C ASP A 203 6.96 -5.68 -21.39
N HIS A 204 6.49 -4.97 -22.43
CA HIS A 204 5.14 -5.14 -22.98
C HIS A 204 4.80 -6.60 -23.36
N GLU A 205 5.82 -7.41 -23.69
CA GLU A 205 5.65 -8.85 -23.97
C GLU A 205 5.13 -9.65 -22.76
N CYS A 206 5.29 -9.16 -21.52
CA CYS A 206 4.74 -9.77 -20.31
C CYS A 206 3.20 -9.73 -20.28
N GLY A 207 2.55 -8.83 -21.04
CA GLY A 207 1.10 -8.73 -21.11
C GLY A 207 0.43 -7.97 -19.94
N ILE A 208 1.17 -7.68 -18.87
CA ILE A 208 0.68 -6.90 -17.73
C ILE A 208 0.46 -5.43 -18.13
N GLN A 209 -0.71 -4.89 -17.82
CA GLN A 209 -1.06 -3.50 -18.11
C GLN A 209 -1.46 -2.78 -16.84
N VAL A 210 -1.08 -1.50 -16.77
CA VAL A 210 -1.57 -0.57 -15.73
C VAL A 210 -2.41 0.51 -16.41
N ALA A 211 -3.73 0.40 -16.28
CA ALA A 211 -4.69 1.35 -16.83
C ALA A 211 -5.60 1.86 -15.71
N ASN A 212 -5.91 3.16 -15.69
CA ASN A 212 -6.75 3.77 -14.64
C ASN A 212 -6.30 3.46 -13.20
N ASN A 213 -4.99 3.26 -12.98
CA ASN A 213 -4.44 2.81 -11.70
C ASN A 213 -4.91 1.42 -11.23
N ARG A 214 -5.21 0.53 -12.18
CA ARG A 214 -5.50 -0.89 -11.99
C ARG A 214 -4.47 -1.72 -12.76
N VAL A 215 -3.99 -2.79 -12.14
CA VAL A 215 -3.17 -3.83 -12.77
C VAL A 215 -4.11 -4.91 -13.30
N THR A 216 -4.10 -5.16 -14.59
CA THR A 216 -5.01 -6.14 -15.23
C THR A 216 -4.32 -7.46 -15.49
N HIS A 217 -5.13 -8.49 -15.77
CA HIS A 217 -4.71 -9.85 -16.11
C HIS A 217 -4.13 -10.60 -14.92
N LEU A 218 -4.68 -10.36 -13.72
CA LEU A 218 -4.24 -11.00 -12.50
C LEU A 218 -5.31 -11.91 -11.90
N TYR A 219 -5.04 -13.21 -11.84
CA TYR A 219 -5.86 -14.14 -11.07
C TYR A 219 -5.60 -13.92 -9.57
N LYS A 220 -6.68 -13.63 -8.82
CA LYS A 220 -6.66 -13.35 -7.37
C LYS A 220 -5.64 -12.29 -6.95
N HIS A 221 -5.36 -11.32 -7.82
CA HIS A 221 -4.33 -10.28 -7.63
C HIS A 221 -2.88 -10.80 -7.50
N ILE A 222 -2.63 -12.07 -7.86
CA ILE A 222 -1.35 -12.75 -7.65
C ILE A 222 -0.73 -13.17 -8.98
N PHE A 223 -1.40 -14.01 -9.77
CA PHE A 223 -0.77 -14.66 -10.93
C PHE A 223 -1.12 -13.95 -12.22
N ASP A 224 -0.13 -13.72 -13.08
CA ASP A 224 -0.41 -13.36 -14.47
C ASP A 224 -1.20 -14.51 -15.13
N ILE A 225 -2.35 -14.17 -15.70
CA ILE A 225 -3.27 -15.16 -16.28
C ILE A 225 -2.62 -15.85 -17.48
N LYS A 226 -1.84 -15.12 -18.27
CA LYS A 226 -1.20 -15.63 -19.49
C LYS A 226 -0.01 -16.53 -19.14
N TYR A 227 0.88 -16.04 -18.28
CA TYR A 227 2.10 -16.69 -17.83
C TYR A 227 2.13 -16.85 -16.31
N PRO A 228 1.57 -17.92 -15.74
CA PRO A 228 1.52 -18.09 -14.28
C PRO A 228 2.87 -18.15 -13.55
N SER A 229 3.97 -18.37 -14.28
CA SER A 229 5.34 -18.23 -13.77
C SER A 229 5.75 -16.78 -13.48
N LEU A 230 4.97 -15.79 -13.94
CA LEU A 230 5.00 -14.39 -13.49
C LEU A 230 3.89 -14.16 -12.45
N SER A 231 4.28 -13.74 -11.25
CA SER A 231 3.34 -13.48 -10.15
C SER A 231 3.72 -12.23 -9.37
N PHE A 232 2.81 -11.76 -8.51
CA PHE A 232 2.90 -10.53 -7.75
C PHE A 232 2.57 -10.77 -6.28
N ILE A 233 3.26 -10.07 -5.40
CA ILE A 233 2.94 -10.03 -3.98
C ILE A 233 2.61 -8.58 -3.59
N GLY A 234 1.52 -8.42 -2.85
CA GLY A 234 1.15 -7.14 -2.24
C GLY A 234 0.53 -6.14 -3.20
N ILE A 235 -0.17 -6.58 -4.26
CA ILE A 235 -1.02 -5.69 -5.09
C ILE A 235 -2.23 -5.13 -4.33
N PRO A 236 -2.92 -5.89 -3.46
CA PRO A 236 -4.08 -5.39 -2.73
C PRO A 236 -3.85 -4.11 -1.90
N LEU A 237 -4.84 -3.21 -1.93
CA LEU A 237 -4.86 -1.95 -1.18
C LEU A 237 -5.75 -2.03 0.07
N ARG A 238 -5.50 -1.13 1.03
CA ARG A 238 -6.24 -0.98 2.32
C ARG A 238 -6.36 -2.29 3.11
N VAL A 239 -5.26 -3.02 3.19
CA VAL A 239 -5.13 -4.27 3.94
C VAL A 239 -4.66 -3.97 5.37
N CYS A 240 -5.35 -4.53 6.36
CA CYS A 240 -4.95 -4.60 7.76
C CYS A 240 -4.19 -5.91 8.00
N GLY A 241 -3.03 -5.85 8.64
CA GLY A 241 -2.21 -7.05 8.86
C GLY A 241 -1.53 -7.54 7.58
N ILE A 242 -0.84 -6.64 6.88
CA ILE A 242 -0.19 -6.93 5.59
C ILE A 242 0.69 -8.19 5.58
N PHE A 243 1.40 -8.51 6.68
CA PHE A 243 2.25 -9.72 6.72
C PHE A 243 1.45 -11.03 6.64
N THR A 244 0.20 -11.05 7.13
CA THR A 244 -0.69 -12.21 6.97
C THR A 244 -1.05 -12.42 5.50
N LEU A 245 -1.42 -11.34 4.80
CA LEU A 245 -1.78 -11.41 3.39
C LEU A 245 -0.59 -11.85 2.54
N ILE A 246 0.58 -11.21 2.69
CA ILE A 246 1.76 -11.56 1.88
C ILE A 246 2.28 -12.96 2.21
N ASN A 247 2.14 -13.44 3.46
CA ASN A 247 2.46 -14.82 3.80
C ASN A 247 1.59 -15.82 3.02
N LEU A 248 0.27 -15.60 2.99
CA LEU A 248 -0.65 -16.45 2.24
C LEU A 248 -0.38 -16.38 0.72
N GLN A 249 -0.11 -15.20 0.17
CA GLN A 249 0.28 -15.06 -1.23
C GLN A 249 1.58 -15.79 -1.54
N ALA A 250 2.60 -15.67 -0.69
CA ALA A 250 3.89 -16.36 -0.85
C ALA A 250 3.72 -17.88 -0.79
N GLN A 251 2.91 -18.40 0.14
CA GLN A 251 2.57 -19.82 0.21
C GLN A 251 1.82 -20.29 -1.04
N PHE A 252 0.91 -19.48 -1.58
CA PHE A 252 0.20 -19.84 -2.81
C PHE A 252 1.15 -19.92 -4.00
N ILE A 253 1.96 -18.89 -4.21
CA ILE A 253 2.95 -18.84 -5.30
C ILE A 253 3.91 -20.04 -5.20
N THR A 254 4.49 -20.27 -4.02
CA THR A 254 5.43 -21.39 -3.82
C THR A 254 4.77 -22.76 -4.01
N SER A 255 3.51 -22.94 -3.62
CA SER A 255 2.77 -24.19 -3.85
C SER A 255 2.49 -24.46 -5.33
N VAL A 256 2.25 -23.42 -6.12
CA VAL A 256 2.05 -23.52 -7.58
C VAL A 256 3.37 -23.78 -8.29
N LEU A 257 4.42 -23.00 -7.99
CA LEU A 257 5.75 -23.20 -8.57
C LEU A 257 6.36 -24.55 -8.19
N GLY A 258 6.07 -25.04 -6.97
CA GLY A 258 6.44 -26.37 -6.50
C GLY A 258 5.55 -27.51 -7.03
N LYS A 259 4.58 -27.21 -7.91
CA LYS A 259 3.63 -28.18 -8.52
C LYS A 259 2.77 -28.95 -7.50
N GLN A 260 2.61 -28.41 -6.30
CA GLN A 260 1.73 -28.96 -5.26
C GLN A 260 0.28 -28.53 -5.46
N ARG A 261 0.08 -27.33 -6.01
CA ARG A 261 -1.23 -26.79 -6.40
C ARG A 261 -1.22 -26.49 -7.90
N HIS A 262 -2.37 -26.70 -8.53
CA HIS A 262 -2.58 -26.39 -9.94
C HIS A 262 -3.55 -25.22 -10.01
N LEU A 263 -3.26 -24.26 -10.89
CA LEU A 263 -4.18 -23.18 -11.17
C LEU A 263 -5.30 -23.66 -12.10
N PRO A 264 -6.47 -22.98 -12.07
CA PRO A 264 -7.51 -23.19 -13.06
C PRO A 264 -7.02 -22.92 -14.49
N SER A 265 -7.86 -23.28 -15.47
CA SER A 265 -7.63 -22.92 -16.87
C SER A 265 -7.56 -21.40 -17.06
N GLU A 266 -6.97 -20.97 -18.17
CA GLU A 266 -6.88 -19.54 -18.50
C GLU A 266 -8.27 -18.88 -18.54
N ASP A 267 -9.25 -19.54 -19.16
CA ASP A 267 -10.62 -19.04 -19.28
C ASP A 267 -11.31 -18.89 -17.92
N GLU A 268 -11.11 -19.86 -17.02
CA GLU A 268 -11.64 -19.79 -15.64
C GLU A 268 -11.01 -18.63 -14.86
N MET A 269 -9.69 -18.42 -15.00
CA MET A 269 -9.02 -17.30 -14.34
C MET A 269 -9.46 -15.94 -14.89
N ARG A 270 -9.71 -15.83 -16.21
CA ARG A 270 -10.27 -14.62 -16.83
C ARG A 270 -11.69 -14.35 -16.36
N ALA A 271 -12.52 -15.38 -16.29
CA ALA A 271 -13.87 -15.27 -15.79
C ALA A 271 -13.91 -14.85 -14.32
N ASP A 272 -12.98 -15.35 -13.50
CA ASP A 272 -12.83 -14.96 -12.10
C ASP A 272 -12.44 -13.48 -11.94
N GLU A 273 -11.42 -13.01 -12.66
CA GLU A 273 -11.01 -11.60 -12.65
C GLU A 273 -12.17 -10.66 -13.06
N GLU A 274 -12.90 -11.03 -14.11
CA GLU A 274 -14.03 -10.24 -14.61
C GLU A 274 -15.20 -10.24 -13.62
N SER A 275 -15.57 -11.39 -13.05
CA SER A 275 -16.63 -11.49 -12.05
C SER A 275 -16.32 -10.62 -10.83
N GLU A 276 -15.09 -10.71 -10.32
CA GLU A 276 -14.65 -9.93 -9.17
C GLU A 276 -14.67 -8.42 -9.44
N LEU A 277 -14.29 -8.00 -10.66
CA LEU A 277 -14.42 -6.60 -11.07
C LEU A 277 -15.89 -6.18 -11.13
N GLN A 278 -16.76 -6.96 -11.77
CA GLN A 278 -18.17 -6.61 -11.95
C GLN A 278 -18.90 -6.52 -10.60
N GLU A 279 -18.62 -7.41 -9.66
CA GLU A 279 -19.15 -7.34 -8.30
C GLU A 279 -18.75 -6.02 -7.62
N ARG A 280 -17.47 -5.63 -7.72
CA ARG A 280 -16.97 -4.37 -7.16
C ARG A 280 -17.61 -3.14 -7.79
N LEU A 281 -17.75 -3.12 -9.12
CA LEU A 281 -18.41 -2.04 -9.85
C LEU A 281 -19.89 -1.93 -9.46
N CYS A 282 -20.60 -3.07 -9.34
CA CYS A 282 -21.98 -3.12 -8.86
C CYS A 282 -22.16 -2.56 -7.44
N CYS A 283 -21.14 -2.74 -6.57
CA CYS A 283 -21.11 -2.13 -5.25
C CYS A 283 -20.73 -0.62 -5.24
N GLY A 284 -20.59 0.00 -6.42
CA GLY A 284 -20.27 1.43 -6.56
C GLY A 284 -18.79 1.77 -6.39
N LEU A 285 -17.90 0.78 -6.39
CA LEU A 285 -16.46 1.00 -6.35
C LEU A 285 -15.99 1.49 -7.72
N HIS A 286 -15.19 2.56 -7.76
CA HIS A 286 -14.59 3.02 -9.01
C HIS A 286 -13.44 2.08 -9.43
N GLU A 287 -13.30 1.82 -10.73
CA GLU A 287 -12.29 0.90 -11.30
C GLU A 287 -10.85 1.11 -10.78
N LYS A 288 -10.41 2.34 -10.54
CA LYS A 288 -9.08 2.65 -9.99
C LYS A 288 -8.81 2.09 -8.59
N TYR A 289 -9.85 1.60 -7.93
CA TYR A 289 -9.81 0.91 -6.64
C TYR A 289 -10.11 -0.59 -6.82
N ALA A 290 -9.94 -1.15 -8.02
CA ALA A 290 -10.21 -2.57 -8.27
C ALA A 290 -9.35 -3.53 -7.44
N HIS A 291 -8.21 -3.11 -6.88
CA HIS A 291 -7.40 -3.91 -5.94
C HIS A 291 -7.68 -3.60 -4.48
N ASP A 292 -8.70 -2.81 -4.20
CA ASP A 292 -8.99 -2.34 -2.87
C ASP A 292 -9.85 -3.35 -2.11
N LEU A 293 -9.23 -4.05 -1.17
CA LEU A 293 -9.90 -5.12 -0.44
C LEU A 293 -10.69 -4.61 0.75
N ALA A 294 -10.22 -3.57 1.45
CA ALA A 294 -10.86 -3.02 2.66
C ALA A 294 -11.39 -4.12 3.59
N GLU A 295 -12.69 -4.20 3.87
CA GLU A 295 -13.28 -5.27 4.70
C GLU A 295 -13.26 -6.65 4.02
N GLY A 296 -13.34 -6.72 2.69
CA GLY A 296 -13.27 -7.96 1.91
C GLY A 296 -11.91 -8.66 1.97
N GLN A 297 -10.90 -8.06 2.59
CA GLN A 297 -9.58 -8.68 2.77
C GLN A 297 -9.63 -9.97 3.59
N PHE A 298 -10.57 -10.10 4.52
CA PHE A 298 -10.66 -11.28 5.38
C PHE A 298 -11.17 -12.49 4.60
N ASP A 299 -12.19 -12.29 3.75
CA ASP A 299 -12.70 -13.30 2.83
C ASP A 299 -11.65 -13.65 1.77
N TYR A 300 -10.92 -12.65 1.26
CA TYR A 300 -9.78 -12.88 0.39
C TYR A 300 -8.74 -13.79 1.05
N ASN A 301 -8.29 -13.45 2.26
CA ASN A 301 -7.30 -14.26 2.99
C ASN A 301 -7.81 -15.68 3.27
N ASN A 302 -9.08 -15.84 3.64
CA ASN A 302 -9.71 -17.15 3.83
C ASN A 302 -9.74 -17.97 2.53
N THR A 303 -10.02 -17.32 1.40
CA THR A 303 -10.03 -17.93 0.07
C THR A 303 -8.63 -18.40 -0.31
N ILE A 304 -7.61 -17.54 -0.17
CA ILE A 304 -6.22 -17.93 -0.46
C ILE A 304 -5.77 -19.07 0.47
N ALA A 305 -6.05 -19.00 1.77
CA ALA A 305 -5.71 -20.07 2.71
C ALA A 305 -6.34 -21.41 2.28
N GLN A 306 -7.61 -21.41 1.86
CA GLN A 306 -8.29 -22.59 1.36
C GLN A 306 -7.66 -23.13 0.06
N LEU A 307 -7.33 -22.27 -0.90
CA LEU A 307 -6.69 -22.68 -2.16
C LEU A 307 -5.33 -23.34 -1.94
N VAL A 308 -4.58 -22.87 -0.94
CA VAL A 308 -3.27 -23.44 -0.59
C VAL A 308 -3.39 -24.65 0.34
N GLY A 309 -4.50 -24.78 1.07
CA GLY A 309 -4.67 -25.75 2.16
C GLY A 309 -3.89 -25.37 3.41
N ALA A 310 -3.70 -24.07 3.63
CA ALA A 310 -3.14 -23.51 4.85
C ALA A 310 -4.25 -23.27 5.90
N ASP A 311 -3.86 -23.13 7.16
CA ASP A 311 -4.77 -22.70 8.20
C ASP A 311 -5.29 -21.29 7.91
N ARG A 312 -6.59 -21.08 8.16
CA ARG A 312 -7.18 -19.76 8.05
C ARG A 312 -6.57 -18.83 9.09
N PRO A 313 -6.40 -17.53 8.79
CA PRO A 313 -6.04 -16.56 9.81
C PRO A 313 -7.01 -16.63 11.00
N GLY A 314 -6.50 -16.46 12.21
CA GLY A 314 -7.32 -16.48 13.42
C GLY A 314 -8.44 -15.43 13.36
N SER A 315 -9.61 -15.77 13.91
CA SER A 315 -10.80 -14.88 13.93
C SER A 315 -10.55 -13.53 14.61
N PHE A 316 -9.54 -13.44 15.48
CA PHE A 316 -9.11 -12.19 16.08
C PHE A 316 -8.64 -11.14 15.07
N HIS A 317 -8.12 -11.54 13.90
CA HIS A 317 -7.60 -10.61 12.89
C HIS A 317 -8.68 -9.61 12.46
N GLU A 318 -9.86 -10.10 12.11
CA GLU A 318 -10.97 -9.25 11.67
C GLU A 318 -11.47 -8.35 12.80
N SER A 319 -11.70 -8.92 13.98
CA SER A 319 -12.27 -8.16 15.10
C SER A 319 -11.33 -7.09 15.63
N ILE A 320 -10.01 -7.34 15.73
CA ILE A 320 -9.01 -6.32 16.10
C ILE A 320 -8.96 -5.24 15.03
N CYS A 321 -8.88 -5.59 13.75
CA CYS A 321 -8.81 -4.60 12.67
C CYS A 321 -10.04 -3.68 12.66
N LYS A 322 -11.25 -4.25 12.77
CA LYS A 322 -12.49 -3.47 12.89
C LYS A 322 -12.47 -2.56 14.11
N HIS A 323 -12.02 -3.05 15.26
CA HIS A 323 -11.90 -2.23 16.46
C HIS A 323 -10.90 -1.08 16.28
N VAL A 324 -9.70 -1.34 15.73
CA VAL A 324 -8.69 -0.31 15.48
C VAL A 324 -9.21 0.76 14.53
N TYR A 325 -9.91 0.39 13.45
CA TYR A 325 -10.53 1.37 12.55
C TYR A 325 -11.56 2.25 13.27
N ASN A 326 -12.39 1.66 14.12
CA ASN A 326 -13.33 2.42 14.95
C ASN A 326 -12.59 3.38 15.90
N ARG A 327 -11.52 2.91 16.56
CA ARG A 327 -10.67 3.75 17.43
C ARG A 327 -10.03 4.92 16.68
N VAL A 328 -9.48 4.69 15.49
CA VAL A 328 -8.92 5.76 14.64
C VAL A 328 -9.99 6.81 14.32
N SER A 329 -11.22 6.36 13.98
CA SER A 329 -12.31 7.28 13.63
C SER A 329 -12.87 8.10 14.81
N GLN A 330 -12.75 7.59 16.03
CA GLN A 330 -13.25 8.25 17.24
C GLN A 330 -12.17 9.11 17.92
N SER A 331 -10.93 8.64 17.91
CA SER A 331 -9.85 9.13 18.75
C SER A 331 -8.53 9.26 17.98
N LEU A 332 -8.58 9.92 16.82
CA LEU A 332 -7.44 10.05 15.89
C LEU A 332 -6.15 10.60 16.53
N MET A 333 -6.26 11.47 17.54
CA MET A 333 -5.10 12.06 18.23
C MET A 333 -4.45 11.12 19.27
N SER A 334 -5.17 10.11 19.76
CA SER A 334 -4.73 9.29 20.91
C SER A 334 -4.73 7.79 20.66
N TYR A 335 -5.34 7.29 19.58
CA TYR A 335 -5.49 5.84 19.34
C TYR A 335 -4.15 5.06 19.38
N LYS A 336 -3.03 5.73 19.08
CA LYS A 336 -1.67 5.15 19.11
C LYS A 336 -1.15 4.85 20.52
N THR A 337 -1.82 5.31 21.58
CA THR A 337 -1.48 4.96 22.97
C THR A 337 -2.20 3.70 23.45
N ASP A 338 -3.19 3.20 22.70
CA ASP A 338 -3.94 2.00 23.06
C ASP A 338 -3.03 0.76 23.01
N GLU A 339 -3.22 -0.16 23.97
CA GLU A 339 -2.49 -1.44 24.00
C GLU A 339 -3.44 -2.62 23.77
N TYR A 340 -3.02 -3.56 22.93
CA TYR A 340 -3.74 -4.75 22.51
C TYR A 340 -2.95 -6.00 22.89
N LYS A 341 -3.61 -6.99 23.48
CA LYS A 341 -3.00 -8.27 23.85
C LYS A 341 -3.85 -9.43 23.39
N LEU A 342 -3.23 -10.36 22.65
CA LEU A 342 -3.81 -11.65 22.35
C LEU A 342 -3.74 -12.56 23.59
N THR A 343 -4.81 -13.29 23.84
CA THR A 343 -4.88 -14.30 24.90
C THR A 343 -4.65 -15.69 24.30
N SER A 344 -4.29 -16.67 25.14
CA SER A 344 -3.91 -18.02 24.70
C SER A 344 -5.03 -18.81 24.02
N ASP A 345 -6.29 -18.42 24.24
CA ASP A 345 -7.49 -18.97 23.63
C ASP A 345 -7.85 -18.32 22.28
N GLY A 346 -6.99 -17.44 21.76
CA GLY A 346 -7.21 -16.74 20.49
C GLY A 346 -8.19 -15.56 20.59
N MET A 347 -8.56 -15.17 21.81
CA MET A 347 -9.27 -13.91 22.07
C MET A 347 -8.26 -12.75 22.20
N TRP A 348 -8.78 -11.54 22.41
CA TRP A 348 -7.94 -10.37 22.64
C TRP A 348 -8.57 -9.39 23.62
N THR A 349 -7.71 -8.63 24.27
CA THR A 349 -8.07 -7.55 25.20
C THR A 349 -7.41 -6.28 24.73
N PHE A 350 -8.00 -5.12 25.08
CA PHE A 350 -7.34 -3.84 24.89
C PHE A 350 -7.45 -2.98 26.14
N LYS A 351 -6.50 -2.06 26.27
CA LYS A 351 -6.48 -1.03 27.31
C LYS A 351 -6.34 0.33 26.64
N GLU A 352 -7.36 1.16 26.83
CA GLU A 352 -7.33 2.56 26.43
C GLU A 352 -6.52 3.36 27.45
N PHE A 353 -5.64 4.22 26.95
CA PHE A 353 -4.90 5.18 27.77
C PHE A 353 -5.33 6.59 27.38
N HIS A 354 -6.13 7.22 28.24
CA HIS A 354 -6.43 8.64 28.11
C HIS A 354 -5.21 9.44 28.57
N THR A 355 -4.55 10.11 27.63
CA THR A 355 -3.54 11.16 27.92
C THR A 355 -4.15 12.53 27.78
#